data_AF-A0A432BG48-F1
#
_entry.id   AF-A0A432BG48-F1
#
_cell.length_a   1.000
_cell.length_b   1.000
_cell.length_c   1.000
_cell.angle_alpha   90.00
_cell.angle_beta   90.00
_cell.angle_gamma   90.00
#
_symmetry.space_group_name_H-M   'P 1'
#
loop_
_entity.id
_entity.type
_entity.pdbx_description
1 polymer ?
#
loop_
_entity_poly.entity_id
_entity_poly.type
_entity_poly.pdbx_seq_one_letter_code
_entity_poly.pdbx_strand_id
1 'polypeptide(L)'
;MSYRKKVDAQYAHIVSLRIGLGLMAVVCLALAYGWWSAPRELTVHVPPDLRSGSTRKWWDIPPESVYAFGLYIFQQMNRWPTDGETDYQDNIYRLDAYLTSSCKT
;
A
#
# COMPACT_ATOMS: atom_id res chain seq x y z
N MET A 1 57.93 -30.49 23.54
CA MET A 1 57.23 -29.24 23.12
C MET A 1 55.99 -29.08 23.99
N SER A 2 55.92 -28.00 24.78
CA SER A 2 55.15 -27.89 26.04
C SER A 2 53.63 -27.80 25.86
N TYR A 3 52.86 -28.55 26.68
CA TYR A 3 51.39 -28.60 26.76
C TYR A 3 50.70 -27.22 26.71
N ARG A 4 51.31 -26.21 27.35
CA ARG A 4 50.82 -24.82 27.34
C ARG A 4 50.63 -24.25 25.94
N LYS A 5 51.55 -24.53 25.01
CA LYS A 5 51.44 -24.03 23.62
C LYS A 5 50.23 -24.59 22.88
N LYS A 6 49.83 -25.83 23.17
CA LYS A 6 48.64 -26.46 22.56
C LYS A 6 47.36 -25.82 23.09
N VAL A 7 47.32 -25.55 24.40
CA VAL A 7 46.20 -24.86 25.06
C VAL A 7 46.06 -23.43 24.53
N ASP A 8 47.17 -22.68 24.44
CA ASP A 8 47.18 -21.31 23.90
C ASP A 8 46.71 -21.26 22.44
N ALA A 9 47.12 -22.23 21.61
CA ALA A 9 46.66 -22.34 20.22
C ALA A 9 45.15 -22.63 20.11
N GLN A 10 44.60 -23.48 20.99
CA GLN A 10 43.17 -23.75 21.03
C GLN A 10 42.37 -22.52 21.49
N TYR A 11 42.84 -21.80 22.50
CA TYR A 11 42.21 -20.54 22.92
C TYR A 11 42.23 -19.51 21.80
N ALA A 12 43.35 -19.32 21.12
CA ALA A 12 43.44 -18.40 19.99
C ALA A 12 42.47 -18.76 18.85
N HIS A 13 42.31 -20.05 18.55
CA HIS A 13 41.35 -20.53 17.57
C HIS A 13 39.89 -20.31 18.00
N ILE A 14 39.56 -20.56 19.27
CA ILE A 14 38.20 -20.29 19.79
C ILE A 14 37.90 -18.79 19.76
N VAL A 15 38.88 -17.96 20.10
CA VAL A 15 38.76 -16.50 20.07
C VAL A 15 38.56 -16.00 18.64
N SER A 16 39.34 -16.48 17.67
CA SER A 16 39.17 -16.09 16.27
C SER A 16 37.80 -16.52 15.73
N LEU A 17 37.30 -17.71 16.10
CA LEU A 17 35.97 -18.18 15.71
C LEU A 17 34.85 -17.31 16.30
N ARG A 18 34.98 -16.90 17.58
CA ARG A 18 34.02 -16.01 18.25
C ARG A 18 33.99 -14.62 17.61
N ILE A 19 35.15 -14.08 17.25
CA ILE A 19 35.26 -12.80 16.54
C ILE A 19 34.58 -12.91 15.17
N GLY A 20 34.86 -13.99 14.42
CA GLY A 20 34.24 -14.25 13.12
C GLY A 20 32.71 -14.37 13.21
N LEU A 21 32.20 -15.11 14.21
CA LEU A 21 30.77 -15.25 14.44
C LEU A 21 30.11 -13.90 14.80
N GLY A 22 30.76 -13.10 15.64
CA GLY A 22 30.27 -11.76 16.01
C GLY A 22 30.17 -10.82 14.80
N LEU A 23 31.21 -10.79 13.96
CA LEU A 23 31.20 -10.02 12.72
C LEU A 23 30.08 -10.46 11.77
N MET A 24 29.91 -11.77 11.58
CA MET A 24 28.83 -12.31 10.75
C MET A 24 27.45 -11.92 11.29
N ALA A 25 27.25 -12.02 12.60
CA ALA A 25 26.00 -11.63 13.24
C ALA A 25 25.67 -10.14 13.03
N VAL A 26 26.67 -9.26 13.15
CA VAL A 26 26.49 -7.82 12.88
C VAL A 26 26.08 -7.57 11.42
N VAL A 27 26.71 -8.24 10.46
CA VAL A 27 26.36 -8.13 9.04
C VAL A 27 24.92 -8.61 8.79
N CYS A 28 24.53 -9.75 9.36
CA CYS A 28 23.15 -10.26 9.25
C CYS A 28 22.13 -9.27 9.84
N LEU A 29 22.42 -8.66 10.98
CA LEU A 29 21.53 -7.66 11.60
C LEU A 29 21.40 -6.40 10.74
N ALA A 30 22.49 -5.92 10.15
CA ALA A 30 22.47 -4.77 9.25
C ALA A 30 21.62 -5.05 8.00
N LEU A 31 21.76 -6.24 7.41
CA LEU A 31 20.96 -6.67 6.26
C LEU A 31 19.48 -6.83 6.62
N ALA A 32 19.17 -7.44 7.77
CA ALA A 32 17.80 -7.58 8.25
C ALA A 32 17.13 -6.22 8.50
N TYR A 33 17.88 -5.27 9.09
CA TYR A 33 17.41 -3.90 9.27
C TYR A 33 17.17 -3.21 7.93
N GLY A 34 18.11 -3.31 6.99
CA GLY A 34 17.96 -2.75 5.64
C GLY A 34 16.76 -3.32 4.88
N TRP A 35 16.53 -4.62 4.98
CA TRP A 35 15.36 -5.28 4.37
C TRP A 35 14.05 -4.81 5.00
N TRP A 36 14.02 -4.61 6.31
CA TRP A 36 12.83 -4.10 7.00
C TRP A 36 12.56 -2.61 6.74
N SER A 37 13.59 -1.81 6.47
CA SER A 37 13.44 -0.38 6.17
C SER A 37 13.18 -0.08 4.69
N ALA A 38 13.69 -0.91 3.76
CA ALA A 38 13.51 -0.74 2.32
C ALA A 38 12.05 -0.57 1.83
N PRO A 39 11.04 -1.28 2.36
CA PRO A 39 9.66 -1.11 1.90
C PRO A 39 8.99 0.18 2.39
N ARG A 40 9.65 1.02 3.20
CA ARG A 40 9.06 2.27 3.71
C ARG A 40 9.10 3.42 2.70
N GLU A 41 10.05 3.42 1.75
CA GLU A 41 10.27 4.52 0.80
C GLU A 41 10.55 4.03 -0.63
N LEU A 42 9.72 3.12 -1.15
CA LEU A 42 9.84 2.68 -2.55
C LEU A 42 9.03 3.61 -3.47
N THR A 43 9.68 4.65 -3.99
CA THR A 43 9.12 5.50 -5.04
C THR A 43 9.31 4.86 -6.42
N VAL A 44 8.35 4.01 -6.81
CA VAL A 44 8.32 3.38 -8.14
C VAL A 44 7.78 4.38 -9.17
N HIS A 45 8.62 4.81 -10.10
CA HIS A 45 8.21 5.72 -11.17
C HIS A 45 7.54 4.92 -12.30
N VAL A 46 6.21 4.84 -12.26
CA VAL A 46 5.42 4.24 -13.34
C VAL A 46 5.12 5.35 -14.36
N PRO A 47 5.58 5.24 -15.61
CA PRO A 47 5.27 6.24 -16.62
C PRO A 47 3.77 6.24 -16.93
N PRO A 48 3.18 7.41 -17.19
CA PRO A 48 1.75 7.52 -17.48
C PRO A 48 1.46 7.04 -18.90
N ASP A 49 1.18 5.75 -19.04
CA ASP A 49 0.38 5.25 -20.17
C ASP A 49 -1.11 5.50 -19.84
N LEU A 50 -1.98 5.81 -20.78
CA LEU A 50 -3.41 6.02 -20.51
C LEU A 50 -4.16 4.69 -20.17
N ARG A 51 -3.40 3.61 -19.95
CA ARG A 51 -3.72 2.31 -19.35
C ARG A 51 -3.13 2.11 -17.93
N SER A 52 -2.52 3.16 -17.37
CA SER A 52 -1.63 3.13 -16.21
C SER A 52 -2.34 2.85 -14.89
N GLY A 53 -1.83 1.86 -14.18
CA GLY A 53 -2.13 1.66 -12.76
C GLY A 53 -1.65 2.86 -11.97
N SER A 54 -2.62 3.65 -11.49
CA SER A 54 -2.39 4.64 -10.44
C SER A 54 -1.84 3.91 -9.21
N THR A 55 -0.62 4.24 -8.80
CA THR A 55 -0.08 3.78 -7.52
C THR A 55 -0.77 4.57 -6.40
N ARG A 56 -1.97 4.15 -6.04
CA ARG A 56 -2.76 4.74 -4.96
C ARG A 56 -2.97 3.71 -3.87
N LYS A 57 -2.92 4.16 -2.61
CA LYS A 57 -3.34 3.32 -1.48
C LYS A 57 -4.78 2.89 -1.76
N TRP A 58 -5.10 1.60 -1.58
CA TRP A 58 -6.43 1.09 -1.93
C TRP A 58 -7.56 1.77 -1.13
N TRP A 59 -7.23 2.37 0.03
CA TRP A 59 -8.13 3.10 0.90
C TRP A 59 -8.17 4.62 0.65
N ASP A 60 -7.31 5.14 -0.23
CA ASP A 60 -7.26 6.57 -0.54
C ASP A 60 -8.24 6.89 -1.66
N ILE A 61 -9.37 7.49 -1.29
CA ILE A 61 -10.44 7.85 -2.20
C ILE A 61 -10.12 9.23 -2.80
N PRO A 62 -9.98 9.35 -4.13
CA PRO A 62 -9.66 10.62 -4.75
C PRO A 62 -10.76 11.67 -4.57
N PRO A 63 -10.47 12.90 -4.12
CA PRO A 63 -11.46 13.96 -4.03
C PRO A 63 -12.08 14.28 -5.41
N GLU A 64 -11.30 14.17 -6.48
CA GLU A 64 -11.77 14.30 -7.86
C GLU A 64 -12.81 13.24 -8.23
N SER A 65 -12.65 12.00 -7.77
CA SER A 65 -13.61 10.92 -8.00
C SER A 65 -14.89 11.11 -7.17
N VAL A 66 -14.77 11.59 -5.92
CA VAL A 66 -15.95 11.93 -5.09
C VAL A 66 -16.77 13.03 -5.75
N TYR A 67 -16.10 14.08 -6.23
CA TYR A 67 -16.77 15.18 -6.92
C TYR A 67 -17.42 14.74 -8.23
N ALA A 68 -16.69 14.00 -9.07
CA ALA A 68 -17.23 13.49 -10.33
C ALA A 68 -18.43 12.56 -10.08
N PHE A 69 -18.33 11.64 -9.13
CA PHE A 69 -19.42 10.75 -8.73
C PHE A 69 -20.67 11.54 -8.33
N GLY A 70 -20.54 12.46 -7.36
CA GLY A 70 -21.67 13.26 -6.89
C GLY A 70 -22.31 14.09 -8.01
N LEU A 71 -21.49 14.73 -8.83
CA LEU A 71 -21.96 15.53 -9.97
C LEU A 71 -22.73 14.67 -10.99
N TYR A 72 -22.20 13.51 -11.38
CA TYR A 72 -22.86 12.65 -12.36
C TYR A 72 -24.15 12.03 -11.84
N ILE A 73 -24.19 11.57 -10.59
CA ILE A 73 -25.42 11.04 -9.99
C ILE A 73 -26.49 12.13 -9.89
N PHE A 74 -26.11 13.34 -9.46
CA PHE A 74 -27.03 14.47 -9.39
C PHE A 74 -27.58 14.84 -10.77
N GLN A 75 -26.73 14.89 -11.80
CA GLN A 75 -27.16 15.16 -13.18
C GLN A 75 -28.10 14.08 -13.71
N GLN A 76 -27.80 12.80 -13.48
CA GLN A 76 -28.63 11.69 -13.94
C GLN A 76 -30.00 11.70 -13.26
N MET A 77 -30.05 11.98 -11.96
CA MET A 77 -31.29 12.12 -11.22
C MET A 77 -32.17 13.24 -11.79
N ASN A 78 -31.56 14.38 -12.11
CA ASN A 78 -32.25 15.55 -12.65
C ASN A 78 -32.34 15.55 -14.18
N ARG A 79 -32.28 14.37 -14.84
CA ARG A 79 -32.40 14.25 -16.29
C ARG A 79 -33.77 13.70 -16.68
N TRP A 80 -34.58 14.56 -17.29
CA TRP A 80 -35.99 14.35 -17.61
C TRP A 80 -36.25 14.78 -19.06
N PRO A 81 -35.86 13.96 -20.05
CA PRO A 81 -35.94 14.33 -21.45
C PRO A 81 -37.36 14.34 -22.00
N THR A 82 -38.31 13.61 -21.40
CA THR A 82 -39.67 13.46 -21.93
C THR A 82 -40.71 14.01 -20.96
N ASP A 83 -40.70 13.58 -19.71
CA ASP A 83 -41.66 14.01 -18.71
C ASP A 83 -41.03 13.94 -17.32
N GLY A 84 -41.03 15.06 -16.59
CA GLY A 84 -40.45 15.14 -15.26
C GLY A 84 -41.21 14.37 -14.20
N GLU A 85 -42.52 14.22 -14.34
CA GLU A 85 -43.32 13.50 -13.35
C GLU A 85 -43.00 12.00 -13.38
N THR A 86 -42.85 11.46 -14.58
CA THR A 86 -42.51 10.05 -14.80
C THR A 86 -41.00 9.79 -14.71
N ASP A 87 -40.18 10.53 -15.49
CA ASP A 87 -38.73 10.28 -15.60
C ASP A 87 -38.00 10.50 -14.28
N TYR A 88 -38.43 11.49 -13.47
CA TYR A 88 -37.78 11.77 -12.19
C TYR A 88 -38.02 10.66 -11.18
N GLN A 89 -39.25 10.15 -11.08
CA GLN A 89 -39.56 9.01 -10.22
C GLN A 89 -38.78 7.76 -10.66
N ASP A 90 -38.76 7.47 -11.96
CA ASP A 90 -38.01 6.34 -12.51
C ASP A 90 -36.51 6.46 -12.23
N ASN A 91 -35.93 7.66 -12.33
CA ASN A 91 -34.53 7.90 -12.00
C ASN A 91 -34.22 7.68 -10.50
N ILE A 92 -35.12 8.05 -9.58
CA ILE A 92 -34.96 7.78 -8.14
C ILE A 92 -34.87 6.27 -7.91
N TYR A 93 -35.81 5.49 -8.47
CA TYR A 93 -35.78 4.03 -8.33
C TYR A 93 -34.56 3.40 -8.98
N ARG A 94 -34.15 3.89 -10.15
CA ARG A 94 -32.97 3.38 -10.88
C ARG A 94 -31.66 3.67 -10.16
N LEU A 95 -31.56 4.80 -9.47
CA LEU A 95 -30.36 5.22 -8.75
C LEU A 95 -30.36 4.85 -7.26
N ASP A 96 -31.37 4.12 -6.78
CA ASP A 96 -31.58 3.81 -5.36
C ASP A 96 -30.36 3.17 -4.66
N ALA A 97 -29.56 2.38 -5.39
CA ALA A 97 -28.34 1.76 -4.88
C ALA A 97 -27.20 2.77 -4.59
N TYR A 98 -27.27 3.96 -5.18
CA TYR A 98 -26.29 5.03 -5.03
C TYR A 98 -26.73 6.10 -4.01
N LEU A 99 -27.93 5.97 -3.44
CA LEU A 99 -28.51 6.91 -2.49
C LEU A 99 -28.48 6.37 -1.07
N THR A 100 -28.26 7.28 -0.12
CA THR A 100 -28.44 6.97 1.30
C THR A 100 -29.92 6.74 1.59
N SER A 101 -30.23 5.93 2.60
CA SER A 101 -31.63 5.64 2.99
C SER A 101 -32.46 6.88 3.30
N SER A 102 -31.82 7.98 3.71
CA SER A 102 -32.46 9.28 3.94
C SER A 102 -32.99 9.96 2.68
N CYS A 103 -32.52 9.55 1.49
CA CYS A 103 -32.82 10.19 0.21
C CYS A 103 -33.70 9.31 -0.68
N LYS A 104 -34.35 8.29 -0.12
CA LYS A 104 -35.21 7.31 -0.83
C LYS A 104 -36.71 7.62 -0.75
N THR A 105 -37.07 8.69 -0.04
CA THR A 105 -38.43 9.17 0.24
C THR A 105 -38.68 10.46 -0.50
#